data_AF-A0A954WI77-F1
#
_entry.id   AF-A0A954WI77-F1
#
_cell.length_a   1.000
_cell.length_b   1.000
_cell.length_c   1.000
_cell.angle_alpha   90.00
_cell.angle_beta   90.00
_cell.angle_gamma   90.00
#
_symmetry.space_group_name_H-M   'P 1'
#
loop_
_entity.id
_entity.type
_entity.pdbx_description
1 polymer ?
#
loop_
_entity_poly.entity_id
_entity_poly.type
_entity_poly.pdbx_seq_one_letter_code
_entity_poly.pdbx_strand_id
1 'polypeptide(L)'
;MNDVASSPPNASHSSLPLIEVGWIVAGRMDAVDREAIELARREVLELLQHHLPFFDWRMPAEEQEELGAGLRVESTELLERGVAERSARRWDFVLVLTAAELISHYQQHSVSAISRSLQGTVISTTRIDPAAKRSVTDRQERLERMTQRIVALVLHALGHWAGLDHAEDDSESYMRQIGSIEELDHLHEFTDVEWSLLERALHEIGDRRLEEEHGFRVNRPLTFYVQAAWINRGDLFRAIWEAQPWQFPFRLSRLTTASVSTVLVLMMTAEAWDLGIQQPVWRVALLSIAAIL
;
A
#
# COMPACT_ATOMS: atom_id res chain seq x y z
N MET A 1 8.26 -16.09 -62.73
CA MET A 1 9.35 -16.23 -61.74
C MET A 1 9.46 -14.91 -61.00
N ASN A 2 8.64 -14.77 -59.95
CA ASN A 2 8.65 -13.67 -58.98
C ASN A 2 7.95 -14.27 -57.74
N ASP A 3 8.73 -14.98 -56.92
CA ASP A 3 8.27 -15.43 -55.61
C ASP A 3 8.41 -14.26 -54.63
N VAL A 4 7.24 -13.74 -54.25
CA VAL A 4 7.07 -12.83 -53.12
C VAL A 4 7.30 -13.65 -51.85
N ALA A 5 8.42 -13.40 -51.19
CA ALA A 5 8.69 -13.93 -49.86
C ALA A 5 7.63 -13.40 -48.89
N SER A 6 6.72 -14.28 -48.51
CA SER A 6 5.79 -14.10 -47.41
C SER A 6 6.58 -14.04 -46.09
N SER A 7 6.67 -12.85 -45.51
CA SER A 7 7.03 -12.70 -44.10
C SER A 7 6.04 -13.50 -43.23
N PRO A 8 6.51 -14.21 -42.19
CA PRO A 8 5.59 -14.89 -41.28
C PRO A 8 4.77 -13.84 -40.50
N PRO A 9 3.50 -14.13 -40.18
CA PRO A 9 2.72 -13.29 -39.29
C PRO A 9 3.37 -13.28 -37.90
N ASN A 10 3.58 -12.07 -37.37
CA ASN A 10 4.00 -11.82 -36.00
C ASN A 10 3.24 -12.73 -35.04
N ALA A 11 3.97 -13.56 -34.29
CA ALA A 11 3.43 -14.28 -33.16
C ALA A 11 2.81 -13.26 -32.19
N SER A 12 1.50 -13.37 -31.99
CA SER A 12 0.79 -12.72 -30.90
C SER A 12 1.34 -13.26 -29.59
N HIS A 13 2.26 -12.53 -28.95
CA HIS A 13 2.62 -12.80 -27.56
C HIS A 13 1.40 -12.46 -26.70
N SER A 14 0.58 -13.46 -26.39
CA SER A 14 -0.28 -13.39 -25.21
C SER A 14 0.63 -13.58 -23.99
N SER A 15 1.37 -12.55 -23.60
CA SER A 15 2.08 -12.54 -22.33
C SER A 15 1.03 -12.48 -21.23
N LEU A 16 0.99 -13.49 -20.37
CA LEU A 16 0.17 -13.47 -19.15
C LEU A 16 0.48 -12.17 -18.37
N PRO A 17 -0.50 -11.56 -17.68
CA PRO A 17 -0.25 -10.40 -16.84
C PRO A 17 0.86 -10.70 -15.83
N LEU A 18 1.87 -9.82 -15.79
CA LEU A 18 3.02 -9.96 -14.91
C LEU A 18 2.64 -9.51 -13.49
N ILE A 19 2.95 -10.34 -12.50
CA ILE A 19 2.86 -9.98 -11.07
C ILE A 19 4.23 -10.19 -10.42
N GLU A 20 4.79 -9.12 -9.87
CA GLU A 20 6.10 -9.11 -9.21
C GLU A 20 5.96 -8.83 -7.71
N VAL A 21 6.44 -9.78 -6.89
CA VAL A 21 6.51 -9.65 -5.43
C VAL A 21 7.98 -9.58 -5.03
N GLY A 22 8.46 -8.41 -4.63
CA GLY A 22 9.84 -8.26 -4.19
C GLY A 22 10.08 -8.76 -2.78
N TRP A 23 11.06 -9.63 -2.59
CA TRP A 23 11.50 -10.13 -1.28
C TRP A 23 12.78 -9.42 -0.87
N ILE A 24 12.74 -8.67 0.23
CA ILE A 24 13.89 -7.97 0.79
C ILE A 24 14.28 -8.67 2.08
N VAL A 25 15.49 -9.23 2.13
CA VAL A 25 16.08 -9.79 3.34
C VAL A 25 16.86 -8.67 4.04
N ALA A 26 16.26 -8.10 5.07
CA ALA A 26 16.76 -6.94 5.80
C ALA A 26 17.60 -7.35 7.02
N GLY A 27 18.86 -6.92 7.02
CA GLY A 27 19.78 -7.13 8.13
C GLY A 27 20.50 -8.48 8.06
N ARG A 28 21.18 -8.81 9.16
CA ARG A 28 21.96 -10.05 9.26
C ARG A 28 21.09 -11.18 9.79
N MET A 29 20.95 -12.22 8.99
CA MET A 29 20.22 -13.44 9.34
C MET A 29 21.16 -14.62 9.49
N ASP A 30 20.76 -15.60 10.29
CA ASP A 30 21.49 -16.86 10.36
C ASP A 30 21.25 -17.72 9.10
N ALA A 31 21.99 -18.82 8.98
CA ALA A 31 21.91 -19.68 7.80
C ALA A 31 20.54 -20.38 7.66
N VAL A 32 19.87 -20.70 8.77
CA VAL A 32 18.58 -21.39 8.77
C VAL A 32 17.47 -20.42 8.41
N ASP A 33 17.51 -19.18 8.92
CA ASP A 33 16.57 -18.12 8.54
C ASP A 33 16.63 -17.89 7.02
N ARG A 34 17.82 -17.72 6.46
CA ARG A 34 17.99 -17.53 5.00
C ARG A 34 17.48 -18.72 4.20
N GLU A 35 17.77 -19.94 4.65
CA GLU A 35 17.30 -21.17 4.00
C GLU A 35 15.78 -21.29 4.07
N ALA A 36 15.17 -20.96 5.22
CA ALA A 36 13.72 -20.98 5.41
C ALA A 36 13.03 -19.94 4.52
N ILE A 37 13.59 -18.74 4.40
CA ILE A 37 13.06 -17.69 3.52
C ILE A 37 13.09 -18.13 2.06
N GLU A 38 14.19 -18.74 1.62
CA GLU A 38 14.30 -19.20 0.23
C GLU A 38 13.42 -20.41 -0.07
N LEU A 39 13.23 -21.32 0.89
CA LEU A 39 12.23 -22.38 0.77
C LEU A 39 10.81 -21.80 0.71
N ALA A 40 10.46 -20.90 1.61
CA ALA A 40 9.14 -20.28 1.66
C ALA A 40 8.84 -19.51 0.37
N ARG A 41 9.83 -18.78 -0.18
CA ARG A 41 9.70 -18.08 -1.47
C ARG A 41 9.37 -19.04 -2.60
N ARG A 42 10.04 -20.20 -2.65
CA ARG A 42 9.77 -21.24 -3.66
C ARG A 42 8.39 -21.85 -3.47
N GLU A 43 8.03 -22.22 -2.24
CA GLU A 43 6.71 -22.80 -1.93
C GLU A 43 5.56 -21.85 -2.26
N VAL A 44 5.67 -20.56 -1.90
CA VAL A 44 4.67 -19.55 -2.26
C VAL A 44 4.59 -19.41 -3.78
N LEU A 45 5.72 -19.37 -4.49
CA LEU A 45 5.71 -19.29 -5.95
C LEU A 45 5.03 -20.52 -6.59
N GLU A 46 5.33 -21.72 -6.12
CA GLU A 46 4.72 -22.97 -6.58
C GLU A 46 3.21 -22.99 -6.32
N LEU A 47 2.76 -22.59 -5.13
CA LEU A 47 1.35 -22.50 -4.78
C LEU A 47 0.61 -21.50 -5.69
N LEU A 48 1.17 -20.31 -5.89
CA LEU A 48 0.55 -19.29 -6.74
C LEU A 48 0.53 -19.70 -8.22
N GLN A 49 1.58 -20.34 -8.73
CA GLN A 49 1.58 -20.87 -10.09
C GLN A 49 0.59 -22.02 -10.29
N HIS A 50 0.39 -22.85 -9.25
CA HIS A 50 -0.57 -23.95 -9.29
C HIS A 50 -2.02 -23.45 -9.28
N HIS A 51 -2.36 -22.57 -8.33
CA HIS A 51 -3.73 -22.10 -8.14
C HIS A 51 -4.11 -20.94 -9.06
N LEU A 52 -3.14 -20.12 -9.48
CA LEU A 52 -3.35 -18.93 -10.31
C LEU A 52 -2.42 -18.96 -11.55
N PRO A 53 -2.61 -19.93 -12.47
CA PRO A 53 -1.74 -20.14 -13.62
C PRO A 53 -1.88 -19.05 -14.71
N PHE A 54 -2.80 -18.11 -14.53
CA PHE A 54 -3.10 -17.05 -15.49
C PHE A 54 -2.17 -15.83 -15.38
N PHE A 55 -1.19 -15.84 -14.47
CA PHE A 55 -0.23 -14.76 -14.27
C PHE A 55 1.21 -15.23 -14.55
N ASP A 56 2.07 -14.33 -15.04
CA ASP A 56 3.52 -14.52 -15.02
C ASP A 56 4.03 -14.09 -13.64
N TRP A 57 4.30 -15.05 -12.76
CA TRP A 57 4.75 -14.77 -11.39
C TRP A 57 6.26 -14.59 -11.31
N ARG A 58 6.70 -13.45 -10.75
CA ARG A 58 8.12 -13.23 -10.42
C ARG A 58 8.29 -12.83 -8.96
N MET A 59 9.28 -13.45 -8.32
CA MET A 59 9.62 -13.17 -6.92
C MET A 59 11.10 -12.90 -6.77
N PRO A 60 11.60 -11.74 -7.24
CA PRO A 60 12.99 -11.37 -7.05
C PRO A 60 13.32 -11.24 -5.55
N ALA A 61 14.49 -11.71 -5.16
CA ALA A 61 15.00 -11.63 -3.79
C ALA A 61 16.25 -10.74 -3.74
N GLU A 62 16.30 -9.84 -2.77
CA GLU A 62 17.37 -8.87 -2.58
C GLU A 62 17.83 -8.87 -1.12
N GLU A 63 19.13 -9.04 -0.91
CA GLU A 63 19.73 -8.93 0.42
C GLU A 63 20.16 -7.48 0.68
N GLN A 64 19.70 -6.91 1.80
CA GLN A 64 20.09 -5.58 2.25
C GLN A 64 20.55 -5.65 3.71
N GLU A 65 21.82 -5.97 3.92
CA GLU A 65 22.38 -6.11 5.27
C GLU A 65 22.36 -4.80 6.10
N GLU A 66 22.38 -3.65 5.42
CA GLU A 66 22.34 -2.34 6.07
C GLU A 66 20.94 -1.98 6.57
N LEU A 67 19.89 -2.60 6.01
CA LEU A 67 18.52 -2.32 6.35
C LEU A 67 18.16 -2.98 7.69
N GLY A 68 17.79 -2.18 8.69
CA GLY A 68 17.38 -2.71 9.99
C GLY A 68 18.53 -3.31 10.80
N ALA A 69 19.73 -2.72 10.75
CA ALA A 69 20.93 -3.18 11.47
C ALA A 69 20.83 -3.17 13.02
N GLY A 70 19.67 -2.81 13.59
CA GLY A 70 19.40 -2.81 15.03
C GLY A 70 18.76 -4.10 15.54
N LEU A 71 18.90 -4.38 16.84
CA LEU A 71 18.19 -5.49 17.50
C LEU A 71 16.66 -5.29 17.51
N ARG A 72 16.22 -4.03 17.52
CA ARG A 72 14.81 -3.64 17.43
C ARG A 72 14.68 -2.52 16.42
N VAL A 73 13.66 -2.58 15.58
CA VAL A 73 13.43 -1.63 14.49
C VAL A 73 11.95 -1.30 14.42
N GLU A 74 11.60 -0.06 14.10
CA GLU A 74 10.21 0.32 13.88
C GLU A 74 9.71 -0.31 12.57
N SER A 75 8.56 -0.98 12.63
CA SER A 75 7.98 -1.61 11.44
C SER A 75 7.69 -0.60 10.33
N THR A 76 7.37 0.64 10.68
CA THR A 76 7.13 1.76 9.75
C THR A 76 8.38 2.12 8.96
N GLU A 77 9.56 2.15 9.59
CA GLU A 77 10.83 2.46 8.92
C GLU A 77 11.15 1.42 7.83
N LEU A 78 11.01 0.13 8.16
CA LEU A 78 11.23 -0.97 7.22
C LEU A 78 10.19 -0.97 6.09
N LEU A 79 8.93 -0.65 6.40
CA LEU A 79 7.86 -0.50 5.42
C LEU A 79 8.15 0.62 4.42
N GLU A 80 8.50 1.81 4.90
CA GLU A 80 8.81 2.97 4.05
C GLU A 80 9.97 2.65 3.10
N ARG A 81 11.02 1.99 3.63
CA ARG A 81 12.16 1.61 2.82
C ARG A 81 11.82 0.52 1.80
N GLY A 82 11.05 -0.50 2.19
CA GLY A 82 10.58 -1.53 1.28
C GLY A 82 9.72 -0.96 0.15
N VAL A 83 8.83 -0.01 0.47
CA VAL A 83 8.00 0.68 -0.53
C VAL A 83 8.85 1.51 -1.50
N ALA A 84 9.91 2.16 -1.01
CA ALA A 84 10.84 2.87 -1.88
C ALA A 84 11.53 1.95 -2.90
N GLU A 85 12.00 0.77 -2.46
CA GLU A 85 12.58 -0.25 -3.34
C GLU A 85 11.56 -0.80 -4.33
N ARG A 86 10.35 -1.11 -3.86
CA ARG A 86 9.21 -1.52 -4.69
C ARG A 86 8.96 -0.54 -5.82
N SER A 87 8.86 0.75 -5.50
CA SER A 87 8.65 1.80 -6.50
C SER A 87 9.85 1.97 -7.44
N ALA A 88 11.08 1.88 -6.93
CA ALA A 88 12.28 1.99 -7.75
C ALA A 88 12.40 0.85 -8.78
N ARG A 89 12.00 -0.36 -8.38
CA ARG A 89 12.10 -1.58 -9.20
C ARG A 89 10.79 -1.94 -9.91
N ARG A 90 9.73 -1.17 -9.67
CA ARG A 90 8.37 -1.37 -10.20
C ARG A 90 7.80 -2.74 -9.84
N TRP A 91 8.02 -3.21 -8.63
CA TRP A 91 7.31 -4.39 -8.15
C TRP A 91 5.87 -4.03 -7.79
N ASP A 92 4.95 -4.97 -7.89
CA ASP A 92 3.55 -4.73 -7.52
C ASP A 92 3.42 -4.78 -5.99
N PHE A 93 4.15 -5.69 -5.36
CA PHE A 93 4.17 -5.92 -3.91
C PHE A 93 5.58 -5.98 -3.35
N VAL A 94 5.72 -5.76 -2.05
CA VAL A 94 7.00 -5.91 -1.34
C VAL A 94 6.85 -6.61 0.01
N LEU A 95 7.74 -7.57 0.25
CA LEU A 95 7.92 -8.29 1.49
C LEU A 95 9.29 -7.95 2.06
N VAL A 96 9.35 -7.47 3.29
CA VAL A 96 10.59 -7.21 4.02
C VAL A 96 10.70 -8.21 5.16
N LEU A 97 11.68 -9.10 5.11
CA LEU A 97 11.93 -10.09 6.14
C LEU A 97 13.13 -9.65 6.97
N THR A 98 13.03 -9.67 8.30
CA THR A 98 14.10 -9.20 9.19
C THR A 98 14.30 -10.09 10.41
N ALA A 99 15.54 -10.18 10.89
CA ALA A 99 15.86 -10.77 12.19
C ALA A 99 15.82 -9.74 13.33
N ALA A 100 15.37 -8.51 13.07
CA ALA A 100 15.14 -7.52 14.12
C ALA A 100 13.76 -7.72 14.78
N GLU A 101 13.65 -7.42 16.07
CA GLU A 101 12.35 -7.37 16.73
C GLU A 101 11.58 -6.12 16.28
N LEU A 102 10.32 -6.28 15.88
CA LEU A 102 9.50 -5.14 15.45
C LEU A 102 8.94 -4.39 16.64
N ILE A 103 9.13 -3.07 16.61
CA ILE A 103 8.44 -2.14 17.50
C ILE A 103 7.16 -1.69 16.78
N SER A 104 6.01 -1.97 17.39
CA SER A 104 4.71 -1.45 16.95
C SER A 104 4.11 -0.57 18.03
N HIS A 105 3.53 0.56 17.61
CA HIS A 105 2.87 1.50 18.52
C HIS A 105 1.53 0.99 19.06
N TYR A 106 0.90 0.02 18.38
CA TYR A 106 -0.45 -0.46 18.71
C TYR A 106 -0.47 -1.87 19.30
N GLN A 107 0.55 -2.69 19.01
CA GLN A 107 0.68 -4.04 19.56
C GLN A 107 2.07 -4.18 20.16
N GLN A 108 2.15 -4.59 21.43
CA GLN A 108 3.43 -4.62 22.13
C GLN A 108 4.45 -5.59 21.51
N HIS A 109 4.04 -6.53 20.66
CA HIS A 109 4.90 -7.56 20.09
C HIS A 109 4.38 -8.09 18.74
N SER A 110 4.49 -7.31 17.67
CA SER A 110 4.00 -7.67 16.34
C SER A 110 5.00 -8.61 15.62
N VAL A 111 4.51 -9.76 15.13
CA VAL A 111 5.29 -10.69 14.28
C VAL A 111 5.39 -10.21 12.83
N SER A 112 4.38 -9.46 12.40
CA SER A 112 4.31 -8.84 11.09
C SER A 112 3.52 -7.55 11.11
N ALA A 113 3.91 -6.61 10.25
CA ALA A 113 3.19 -5.38 10.00
C ALA A 113 2.80 -5.31 8.53
N ILE A 114 1.50 -5.40 8.26
CA ILE A 114 0.93 -5.43 6.92
C ILE A 114 0.32 -4.06 6.62
N SER A 115 0.67 -3.48 5.46
CA SER A 115 0.06 -2.26 4.96
C SER A 115 -0.63 -2.52 3.64
N ARG A 116 -1.97 -2.54 3.66
CA ARG A 116 -2.81 -2.70 2.46
C ARG A 116 -2.66 -1.51 1.51
N SER A 117 -2.59 -0.29 2.03
CA SER A 117 -2.47 0.93 1.21
C SER A 117 -1.11 1.04 0.51
N LEU A 118 -0.05 0.53 1.15
CA LEU A 118 1.30 0.54 0.60
C LEU A 118 1.65 -0.76 -0.14
N GLN A 119 0.75 -1.75 -0.10
CA GLN A 119 0.93 -3.10 -0.64
C GLN A 119 2.30 -3.70 -0.26
N GLY A 120 2.63 -3.51 1.02
CA GLY A 120 3.90 -3.89 1.61
C GLY A 120 3.71 -4.53 2.96
N THR A 121 4.59 -5.46 3.31
CA THR A 121 4.55 -6.17 4.59
C THR A 121 5.96 -6.35 5.12
N VAL A 122 6.10 -6.19 6.44
CA VAL A 122 7.32 -6.53 7.19
C VAL A 122 7.05 -7.76 8.04
N ILE A 123 7.93 -8.76 8.01
CA ILE A 123 7.86 -9.99 8.81
C ILE A 123 9.15 -10.10 9.62
N SER A 124 9.04 -10.35 10.93
CA SER A 124 10.19 -10.63 11.78
C SER A 124 10.34 -12.11 12.06
N THR A 125 11.52 -12.66 11.78
CA THR A 125 11.85 -14.07 12.05
C THR A 125 12.03 -14.36 13.54
N THR A 126 12.40 -13.34 14.34
CA THR A 126 12.74 -13.50 15.77
C THR A 126 11.65 -14.16 16.62
N ARG A 127 10.40 -13.92 16.28
CA ARG A 127 9.24 -14.39 17.06
C ARG A 127 8.58 -15.62 16.45
N ILE A 128 8.71 -15.81 15.14
CA ILE A 128 8.22 -17.04 14.49
C ILE A 128 9.23 -18.18 14.60
N ASP A 129 10.46 -17.92 15.04
CA ASP A 129 11.46 -18.95 15.28
C ASP A 129 11.09 -19.88 16.45
N PRO A 130 10.88 -21.18 16.21
CA PRO A 130 10.58 -22.13 17.29
C PRO A 130 11.75 -22.26 18.30
N ALA A 131 12.99 -21.96 17.91
CA ALA A 131 14.14 -21.97 18.83
C ALA A 131 14.02 -20.91 19.93
N ALA A 132 13.27 -19.81 19.70
CA ALA A 132 13.08 -18.74 20.69
C ALA A 132 12.38 -19.24 21.97
N LYS A 133 11.50 -20.24 21.87
CA LYS A 133 10.82 -20.87 23.02
C LYS A 133 11.55 -22.11 23.55
N ARG A 134 12.76 -22.43 23.05
CA ARG A 134 13.51 -23.67 23.33
C ARG A 134 12.70 -24.95 23.06
N SER A 135 11.69 -24.89 22.18
CA SER A 135 10.81 -26.02 21.91
C SER A 135 11.37 -26.97 20.85
N VAL A 136 12.29 -26.51 20.00
CA VAL A 136 12.90 -27.28 18.92
C VAL A 136 14.41 -27.25 19.05
N THR A 137 15.03 -28.43 19.06
CA THR A 137 16.50 -28.59 19.17
C THR A 137 17.12 -29.04 17.85
N ASP A 138 16.32 -29.57 16.93
CA ASP A 138 16.76 -30.03 15.63
C ASP A 138 16.71 -28.92 14.58
N ARG A 139 17.76 -28.85 13.75
CA ARG A 139 17.89 -27.86 12.68
C ARG A 139 16.82 -28.07 11.61
N GLN A 140 16.52 -29.31 11.26
CA GLN A 140 15.57 -29.63 10.19
C GLN A 140 14.14 -29.29 10.62
N GLU A 141 13.73 -29.69 11.82
CA GLU A 141 12.43 -29.29 12.38
C GLU A 141 12.29 -27.76 12.49
N ARG A 142 13.36 -27.04 12.89
CA ARG A 142 13.34 -25.56 12.92
C ARG A 142 13.12 -24.99 11.53
N LEU A 143 13.83 -25.51 10.52
CA LEU A 143 13.75 -25.08 9.14
C LEU A 143 12.34 -25.28 8.56
N GLU A 144 11.75 -26.45 8.76
CA GLU A 144 10.41 -26.78 8.28
C GLU A 144 9.34 -25.87 8.90
N ARG A 145 9.35 -25.70 10.23
CA ARG A 145 8.40 -24.81 10.91
C ARG A 145 8.58 -23.35 10.51
N MET A 146 9.82 -22.88 10.41
CA MET A 146 10.10 -21.53 9.94
C MET A 146 9.56 -21.28 8.54
N THR A 147 9.79 -22.24 7.63
CA THR A 147 9.30 -22.18 6.26
C THR A 147 7.79 -22.08 6.24
N GLN A 148 7.08 -23.00 6.91
CA GLN A 148 5.62 -23.02 6.98
C GLN A 148 5.05 -21.70 7.52
N ARG A 149 5.62 -21.18 8.62
CA ARG A 149 5.16 -19.92 9.23
C ARG A 149 5.37 -18.71 8.31
N ILE A 150 6.48 -18.67 7.57
CA ILE A 150 6.74 -17.61 6.58
C ILE A 150 5.73 -17.72 5.43
N VAL A 151 5.50 -18.92 4.89
CA VAL A 151 4.50 -19.16 3.83
C VAL A 151 3.12 -18.67 4.28
N ALA A 152 2.67 -19.07 5.48
CA ALA A 152 1.38 -18.66 6.02
C ALA A 152 1.25 -17.14 6.15
N LEU A 153 2.27 -16.47 6.69
CA LEU A 153 2.27 -15.00 6.83
C LEU A 153 2.30 -14.27 5.48
N VAL A 154 3.02 -14.80 4.50
CA VAL A 154 3.09 -14.23 3.16
C VAL A 154 1.76 -14.38 2.42
N LEU A 155 1.13 -15.55 2.49
CA LEU A 155 -0.19 -15.77 1.90
C LEU A 155 -1.25 -14.92 2.61
N HIS A 156 -1.23 -14.85 3.93
CA HIS A 156 -2.08 -13.93 4.71
C HIS A 156 -1.91 -12.46 4.26
N ALA A 157 -0.66 -12.01 4.05
CA ALA A 157 -0.38 -10.67 3.52
C ALA A 157 -0.92 -10.46 2.10
N LEU A 158 -0.74 -11.44 1.20
CA LEU A 158 -1.28 -11.40 -0.16
C LEU A 158 -2.81 -11.26 -0.17
N GLY A 159 -3.49 -12.03 0.68
CA GLY A 159 -4.94 -11.93 0.85
C GLY A 159 -5.36 -10.54 1.34
N HIS A 160 -4.65 -9.97 2.33
CA HIS A 160 -4.92 -8.60 2.77
C HIS A 160 -4.67 -7.53 1.71
N TRP A 161 -3.62 -7.67 0.87
CA TRP A 161 -3.38 -6.73 -0.23
C TRP A 161 -4.46 -6.83 -1.31
N ALA A 162 -4.92 -8.04 -1.62
CA ALA A 162 -6.06 -8.30 -2.49
C ALA A 162 -7.41 -7.91 -1.87
N GLY A 163 -7.42 -7.61 -0.57
CA GLY A 163 -8.57 -7.06 0.11
C GLY A 163 -9.55 -8.07 0.68
N LEU A 164 -9.09 -9.30 0.90
CA LEU A 164 -9.84 -10.32 1.60
C LEU A 164 -10.01 -9.90 3.07
N ASP A 165 -11.20 -10.16 3.59
CA ASP A 165 -11.51 -10.03 5.02
C ASP A 165 -10.99 -11.27 5.77
N HIS A 166 -10.94 -11.20 7.09
CA HIS A 166 -10.56 -12.35 7.89
C HIS A 166 -11.60 -13.47 7.76
N ALA A 167 -11.12 -14.71 7.66
CA ALA A 167 -11.95 -15.90 7.72
C ALA A 167 -12.49 -16.13 9.15
N GLU A 168 -13.45 -17.04 9.28
CA GLU A 168 -13.98 -17.45 10.58
C GLU A 168 -12.89 -18.03 11.49
N ASP A 169 -13.02 -17.82 12.80
CA ASP A 169 -12.00 -18.16 13.79
C ASP A 169 -11.67 -19.66 13.86
N ASP A 170 -12.54 -20.57 13.40
CA ASP A 170 -12.28 -22.02 13.40
C ASP A 170 -11.71 -22.54 12.06
N SER A 171 -11.46 -21.65 11.10
CA SER A 171 -10.93 -22.02 9.79
C SER A 171 -9.43 -22.36 9.84
N GLU A 172 -8.98 -23.20 8.91
CA GLU A 172 -7.57 -23.45 8.61
C GLU A 172 -7.07 -22.54 7.46
N SER A 173 -7.89 -21.56 7.07
CA SER A 173 -7.59 -20.58 6.04
C SER A 173 -6.43 -19.66 6.44
N TYR A 174 -5.56 -19.34 5.48
CA TYR A 174 -4.54 -18.29 5.65
C TYR A 174 -5.13 -16.94 6.05
N MET A 175 -6.42 -16.66 5.78
CA MET A 175 -7.08 -15.41 6.21
C MET A 175 -7.60 -15.44 7.65
N ARG A 176 -7.44 -16.53 8.41
CA ARG A 176 -7.81 -16.54 9.82
C ARG A 176 -7.04 -15.46 10.60
N GLN A 177 -7.70 -14.84 11.59
CA GLN A 177 -7.04 -13.90 12.47
C GLN A 177 -6.02 -14.61 13.36
N ILE A 178 -4.75 -14.19 13.26
CA ILE A 178 -3.64 -14.79 14.01
C ILE A 178 -3.58 -14.17 15.41
N GLY A 179 -3.98 -14.94 16.42
CA GLY A 179 -3.90 -14.57 17.84
C GLY A 179 -2.60 -15.05 18.51
N SER A 180 -2.02 -16.14 18.02
CA SER A 180 -0.79 -16.73 18.56
C SER A 180 0.14 -17.26 17.46
N ILE A 181 1.41 -17.48 17.79
CA ILE A 181 2.41 -18.01 16.84
C ILE A 181 2.13 -19.48 16.52
N GLU A 182 1.61 -20.23 17.48
CA GLU A 182 1.23 -21.63 17.32
C GLU A 182 0.11 -21.82 16.30
N GLU A 183 -0.81 -20.85 16.17
CA GLU A 183 -1.87 -20.89 15.16
C GLU A 183 -1.31 -20.88 13.73
N LEU A 184 -0.15 -20.27 13.49
CA LEU A 184 0.49 -20.27 12.17
C LEU A 184 0.83 -21.68 11.68
N ASP A 185 1.06 -22.63 12.59
CA ASP A 185 1.37 -24.02 12.24
C ASP A 185 0.12 -24.78 11.72
N HIS A 186 -1.06 -24.20 11.90
CA HIS A 186 -2.34 -24.78 11.46
C HIS A 186 -2.90 -24.13 10.20
N LEU A 187 -2.35 -23.01 9.72
CA LEU A 187 -2.81 -22.34 8.51
C LEU A 187 -2.20 -23.00 7.28
N HIS A 188 -3.02 -23.48 6.34
CA HIS A 188 -2.48 -24.23 5.20
C HIS A 188 -3.27 -24.12 3.88
N GLU A 189 -4.43 -23.45 3.85
CA GLU A 189 -5.16 -23.29 2.59
C GLU A 189 -5.84 -21.93 2.43
N PHE A 190 -6.19 -21.59 1.19
CA PHE A 190 -7.27 -20.65 0.93
C PHE A 190 -8.47 -21.47 0.45
N THR A 191 -9.66 -21.06 0.85
CA THR A 191 -10.91 -21.55 0.27
C THR A 191 -11.03 -21.18 -1.20
N ASP A 192 -11.84 -21.91 -1.97
CA ASP A 192 -12.09 -21.60 -3.38
C ASP A 192 -12.61 -20.17 -3.60
N VAL A 193 -13.37 -19.65 -2.63
CA VAL A 193 -13.90 -18.28 -2.65
C VAL A 193 -12.78 -17.26 -2.50
N GLU A 194 -11.84 -17.50 -1.58
CA GLU A 194 -10.68 -16.65 -1.35
C GLU A 194 -9.74 -16.67 -2.55
N TRP A 195 -9.46 -17.85 -3.14
CA TRP A 195 -8.70 -17.94 -4.38
C TRP A 195 -9.34 -17.15 -5.52
N SER A 196 -10.66 -17.27 -5.69
CA SER A 196 -11.41 -16.53 -6.72
C SER A 196 -11.43 -15.01 -6.48
N LEU A 197 -11.38 -14.56 -5.22
CA LEU A 197 -11.27 -13.14 -4.86
C LEU A 197 -9.85 -12.62 -5.15
N LEU A 198 -8.84 -13.40 -4.75
CA LEU A 198 -7.43 -13.09 -4.99
C LEU A 198 -7.13 -12.99 -6.48
N GLU A 199 -7.61 -13.94 -7.29
CA GLU A 199 -7.48 -13.93 -8.75
C GLU A 199 -8.05 -12.64 -9.37
N ARG A 200 -9.27 -12.26 -8.98
CA ARG A 200 -9.93 -11.05 -9.48
C ARG A 200 -9.15 -9.79 -9.11
N ALA A 201 -8.68 -9.69 -7.88
CA ALA A 201 -7.90 -8.54 -7.42
C ALA A 201 -6.57 -8.42 -8.17
N LEU A 202 -5.89 -9.55 -8.42
CA LEU A 202 -4.62 -9.58 -9.15
C LEU A 202 -4.79 -9.29 -10.64
N HIS A 203 -5.90 -9.69 -11.26
CA HIS A 203 -6.21 -9.30 -12.63
C HIS A 203 -6.33 -7.78 -12.77
N GLU A 204 -6.98 -7.10 -11.83
CA GLU A 204 -7.09 -5.64 -11.85
C GLU A 204 -5.70 -4.97 -11.75
N ILE A 205 -4.77 -5.55 -10.99
CA ILE A 205 -3.40 -5.05 -10.84
C ILE A 205 -2.58 -5.31 -12.12
N GLY A 206 -2.60 -6.54 -12.62
CA GLY A 206 -1.88 -6.94 -13.83
C GLY A 206 -2.36 -6.18 -15.07
N ASP A 207 -3.67 -5.95 -15.22
CA ASP A 207 -4.23 -5.19 -16.33
C ASP A 207 -3.79 -3.72 -16.30
N ARG A 208 -3.79 -3.07 -15.12
CA ARG A 208 -3.27 -1.70 -14.96
C ARG A 208 -1.79 -1.62 -15.37
N ARG A 209 -0.98 -2.60 -15.02
CA ARG A 209 0.43 -2.65 -15.41
C ARG A 209 0.60 -2.77 -16.93
N LEU A 210 -0.22 -3.59 -17.58
CA LEU A 210 -0.22 -3.70 -19.04
C LEU A 210 -0.56 -2.37 -19.71
N GLU A 211 -1.47 -1.57 -19.12
CA GLU A 211 -1.79 -0.21 -19.57
C GLU A 211 -0.64 0.78 -19.34
N GLU A 212 0.19 0.60 -18.30
CA GLU A 212 1.37 1.44 -18.05
C GLU A 212 2.56 1.09 -18.97
N GLU A 213 2.78 -0.20 -19.25
CA GLU A 213 3.87 -0.67 -20.11
C GLU A 213 3.58 -0.42 -21.60
N HIS A 214 2.34 -0.65 -22.03
CA HIS A 214 1.91 -0.25 -23.36
C HIS A 214 1.56 1.22 -23.29
N GLY A 215 2.51 2.07 -23.66
CA GLY A 215 2.31 3.50 -23.89
C GLY A 215 1.28 3.78 -24.99
N PHE A 216 0.02 3.39 -24.76
CA PHE A 216 -1.13 3.93 -25.45
C PHE A 216 -1.05 5.42 -25.22
N ARG A 217 -0.63 6.13 -26.26
CA ARG A 217 -0.90 7.56 -26.40
C ARG A 217 -2.39 7.73 -26.21
N VAL A 218 -2.80 8.02 -24.98
CA VAL A 218 -4.14 8.50 -24.66
C VAL A 218 -4.22 9.86 -25.33
N ASN A 219 -4.63 9.86 -26.60
CA ASN A 219 -4.78 11.07 -27.40
C ASN A 219 -5.89 11.99 -26.86
N ARG A 220 -6.56 11.62 -25.75
CA ARG A 220 -7.64 12.39 -25.12
C ARG A 220 -7.64 12.21 -23.59
N PRO A 221 -6.92 13.05 -22.83
CA PRO A 221 -6.84 12.95 -21.37
C PRO A 221 -8.23 13.00 -20.71
N LEU A 222 -9.15 13.82 -21.25
CA LEU A 222 -10.52 13.95 -20.71
C LEU A 222 -11.33 12.65 -20.77
N THR A 223 -11.24 11.87 -21.86
CA THR A 223 -12.00 10.62 -21.96
C THR A 223 -11.46 9.55 -21.02
N PHE A 224 -10.14 9.53 -20.79
CA PHE A 224 -9.53 8.65 -19.79
C PHE A 224 -10.00 9.01 -18.38
N TYR A 225 -9.99 10.28 -17.98
CA TYR A 225 -10.49 10.66 -16.65
C TYR A 225 -11.98 10.34 -16.46
N VAL A 226 -12.80 10.56 -17.49
CA VAL A 226 -14.24 10.23 -17.43
C VAL A 226 -14.45 8.71 -17.36
N GLN A 227 -13.71 7.93 -18.14
CA GLN A 227 -13.80 6.47 -18.15
C GLN A 227 -13.25 5.86 -16.86
N ALA A 228 -12.12 6.35 -16.37
CA ALA A 228 -11.54 5.95 -15.09
C ALA A 228 -12.47 6.29 -13.91
N ALA A 229 -13.10 7.47 -13.93
CA ALA A 229 -14.10 7.85 -12.92
C ALA A 229 -15.37 7.00 -13.00
N TRP A 230 -15.73 6.52 -14.20
CA TRP A 230 -16.90 5.66 -14.39
C TRP A 230 -16.66 4.22 -13.91
N ILE A 231 -15.49 3.65 -14.24
CA ILE A 231 -15.08 2.30 -13.85
C ILE A 231 -14.90 2.23 -12.33
N ASN A 232 -14.18 3.20 -11.75
CA ASN A 232 -13.87 3.22 -10.30
C ASN A 232 -14.92 3.98 -9.47
N ARG A 233 -16.16 4.13 -9.96
CA ARG A 233 -17.18 4.99 -9.33
C ARG A 233 -17.52 4.59 -7.89
N GLY A 234 -17.46 3.29 -7.57
CA GLY A 234 -17.77 2.78 -6.24
C GLY A 234 -16.70 3.19 -5.22
N ASP A 235 -15.44 2.92 -5.55
CA ASP A 235 -14.31 3.22 -4.68
C ASP A 235 -14.06 4.72 -4.56
N LEU A 236 -14.29 5.48 -5.63
CA LEU A 236 -14.21 6.94 -5.60
C LEU A 236 -15.28 7.54 -4.68
N PHE A 237 -16.52 7.05 -4.73
CA PHE A 237 -17.58 7.51 -3.82
C PHE A 237 -17.30 7.15 -2.37
N ARG A 238 -16.78 5.94 -2.10
CA ARG A 238 -16.40 5.52 -0.75
C ARG A 238 -15.26 6.38 -0.20
N ALA A 239 -14.20 6.59 -0.99
CA ALA A 239 -13.07 7.43 -0.60
C ALA A 239 -13.46 8.89 -0.38
N ILE A 240 -14.32 9.46 -1.24
CA ILE A 240 -14.87 10.82 -1.05
C ILE A 240 -15.70 10.89 0.23
N TRP A 241 -16.50 9.84 0.50
CA TRP A 241 -17.34 9.81 1.70
C TRP A 241 -16.52 9.73 2.98
N GLU A 242 -15.47 8.92 3.00
CA GLU A 242 -14.54 8.78 4.12
C GLU A 242 -13.68 10.04 4.34
N ALA A 243 -13.23 10.68 3.27
CA ALA A 243 -12.44 11.91 3.36
C ALA A 243 -13.24 13.11 3.89
N GLN A 244 -14.58 13.04 3.88
CA GLN A 244 -15.51 14.09 4.31
C GLN A 244 -15.07 15.51 3.87
N PRO A 245 -14.79 15.74 2.58
CA PRO A 245 -14.23 17.00 2.08
C PRO A 245 -15.12 18.22 2.40
N TRP A 246 -16.44 18.02 2.52
CA TRP A 246 -17.39 19.06 2.93
C TRP A 246 -17.21 19.55 4.38
N GLN A 247 -16.47 18.82 5.23
CA GLN A 247 -16.12 19.29 6.57
C GLN A 247 -14.88 20.19 6.60
N PHE A 248 -14.04 20.18 5.56
CA PHE A 248 -12.82 21.00 5.51
C PHE A 248 -13.07 22.50 5.65
N PRO A 249 -14.10 23.11 5.01
CA PRO A 249 -14.42 24.53 5.20
C PRO A 249 -14.76 24.89 6.65
N PHE A 250 -15.38 23.96 7.37
CA PHE A 250 -15.74 24.15 8.78
C PHE A 250 -14.53 23.94 9.72
N ARG A 251 -13.61 23.04 9.37
CA ARG A 251 -12.35 22.82 10.13
C ARG A 251 -11.37 23.98 9.97
N LEU A 252 -11.42 24.71 8.85
CA LEU A 252 -10.62 25.90 8.58
C LEU A 252 -11.35 27.21 8.91
N SER A 253 -12.34 27.16 9.82
CA SER A 253 -13.18 28.30 10.22
C SER A 253 -12.38 29.56 10.59
N ARG A 254 -11.20 29.41 11.21
CA ARG A 254 -10.32 30.55 11.52
C ARG A 254 -9.85 31.33 10.29
N LEU A 255 -9.52 30.64 9.19
CA LEU A 255 -9.08 31.28 7.96
C LEU A 255 -10.24 31.93 7.22
N THR A 256 -11.42 31.29 7.22
CA THR A 256 -12.61 31.88 6.59
C THR A 256 -13.08 33.11 7.35
N THR A 257 -13.06 33.12 8.69
CA THR A 257 -13.36 34.32 9.49
C THR A 257 -12.37 35.45 9.24
N ALA A 258 -11.06 35.16 9.13
CA ALA A 258 -10.05 36.17 8.82
C ALA A 258 -10.27 36.80 7.43
N SER A 259 -10.55 35.98 6.42
CA SER A 259 -10.85 36.45 5.07
C SER A 259 -12.13 37.28 5.01
N VAL A 260 -13.20 36.84 5.67
CA VAL A 260 -14.48 37.58 5.75
C VAL A 260 -14.28 38.91 6.49
N SER A 261 -13.51 38.92 7.57
CA SER A 261 -13.18 40.14 8.31
C SER A 261 -12.39 41.12 7.44
N THR A 262 -11.42 40.64 6.66
CA THR A 262 -10.62 41.47 5.74
C THR A 262 -11.50 42.08 4.66
N VAL A 263 -12.41 41.30 4.07
CA VAL A 263 -13.37 41.80 3.07
C VAL A 263 -14.28 42.87 3.68
N LEU A 264 -14.80 42.64 4.89
CA LEU A 264 -15.65 43.62 5.60
C LEU A 264 -14.92 44.94 5.87
N VAL A 265 -13.67 44.89 6.32
CA VAL A 265 -12.85 46.09 6.56
C VAL A 265 -12.61 46.84 5.26
N LEU A 266 -12.29 46.14 4.17
CA LEU A 266 -12.08 46.76 2.86
C LEU A 266 -13.36 47.41 2.33
N MET A 267 -14.51 46.76 2.50
CA MET A 267 -15.80 47.28 2.07
C MET A 267 -16.20 48.51 2.88
N MET A 268 -16.05 48.48 4.21
CA MET A 268 -16.33 49.61 5.09
C MET A 268 -15.40 50.79 4.80
N THR A 269 -14.13 50.51 4.48
CA THR A 269 -13.16 51.55 4.11
C THR A 269 -13.56 52.20 2.79
N ALA A 270 -13.94 51.41 1.77
CA ALA A 270 -14.39 51.93 0.48
C ALA A 270 -15.64 52.83 0.58
N GLU A 271 -16.64 52.40 1.36
CA GLU A 271 -17.85 53.19 1.64
C GLU A 271 -17.53 54.49 2.40
N ALA A 272 -16.59 54.44 3.36
CA ALA A 272 -16.16 55.62 4.09
C ALA A 272 -15.44 56.65 3.20
N TRP A 273 -14.66 56.18 2.22
CA TRP A 273 -14.03 57.05 1.21
C TRP A 273 -15.07 57.73 0.32
N ASP A 274 -16.08 57.01 -0.16
CA ASP A 274 -17.15 57.59 -0.99
C ASP A 274 -17.96 58.62 -0.22
N LEU A 275 -18.33 58.32 1.03
CA LEU A 275 -19.02 59.27 1.91
C LEU A 275 -18.17 60.52 2.21
N GLY A 276 -16.85 60.37 2.36
CA GLY A 276 -15.92 61.47 2.61
C GLY A 276 -15.82 62.43 1.43
N ILE A 277 -15.81 61.92 0.19
CA ILE A 277 -15.72 62.74 -1.03
C ILE A 277 -17.01 63.54 -1.27
N GLN A 278 -18.16 63.02 -0.85
CA GLN A 278 -19.45 63.69 -1.04
C GLN A 278 -19.77 64.75 0.04
N GLN A 279 -18.94 64.91 1.08
CA GLN A 279 -19.19 65.94 2.10
C GLN A 279 -18.68 67.32 1.68
N PRO A 280 -19.48 68.39 1.88
CA PRO A 280 -19.03 69.75 1.65
C PRO A 280 -17.95 70.14 2.68
N VAL A 281 -16.94 70.90 2.24
CA VAL A 281 -15.72 71.27 3.00
C VAL A 281 -16.02 71.82 4.40
N TRP A 282 -17.13 72.53 4.58
CA TRP A 282 -17.51 73.11 5.88
C TRP A 282 -17.89 72.06 6.94
N ARG A 283 -18.51 70.93 6.55
CA ARG A 283 -18.84 69.83 7.48
C ARG A 283 -17.58 69.10 7.91
N VAL A 284 -16.65 68.90 6.99
CA VAL A 284 -15.35 68.30 7.29
C VAL A 284 -14.61 69.15 8.31
N ALA A 285 -14.54 70.47 8.10
CA ALA A 285 -13.90 71.40 9.03
C ALA A 285 -14.55 71.36 10.43
N LEU A 286 -15.89 71.34 10.51
CA LEU A 286 -16.62 71.31 11.78
C LEU A 286 -16.40 70.00 12.55
N LEU A 287 -16.43 68.86 11.85
CA LEU A 287 -16.15 67.55 12.44
C LEU A 287 -14.69 67.41 12.88
N SER A 288 -13.72 67.91 12.11
CA SER A 288 -12.31 67.91 12.51
C SER A 288 -12.04 68.75 13.75
N ILE A 289 -12.68 69.92 13.87
CA ILE A 289 -12.59 70.75 15.08
C ILE A 289 -13.21 70.01 16.28
N ALA A 290 -14.37 69.38 16.10
CA ALA A 290 -15.06 68.64 17.15
C ALA A 290 -14.33 67.36 17.59
N ALA A 291 -13.51 66.74 16.72
CA ALA A 291 -12.74 65.54 17.05
C ALA A 291 -11.40 65.85 17.77
N ILE A 292 -10.90 67.08 17.65
CA ILE A 292 -9.65 67.53 18.28
C ILE A 292 -9.92 68.15 19.67
N LEU A 293 -11.13 68.65 19.91
CA LEU A 293 -11.63 69.09 21.21
C LEU A 293 -12.07 67.91 22.08
#